data_AF-A0A0W1RUL2-F1
#
_entry.id   AF-A0A0W1RUL2-F1
#
_cell.length_a   1.000
_cell.length_b   1.000
_cell.length_c   1.000
_cell.angle_alpha   90.00
_cell.angle_beta   90.00
_cell.angle_gamma   90.00
#
_symmetry.space_group_name_H-M   'P 1'
#
loop_
_entity.id
_entity.type
_entity.pdbx_description
1 polymer ?
#
loop_
_entity_poly.entity_id
_entity_poly.type
_entity_poly.pdbx_seq_one_letter_code
_entity_poly.pdbx_strand_id
1 'polypeptide(L)'
;MSVWNQKLRKTMMAAGVSAVLAVSGAAVAQQGGAPSGQGQMPELTPEQRQLMEEMRAVRQELQQTQAKLSQIEQQAYENNPELGEQRDALQDKIAEKMSDDGYDAKQEFKQMKAKMAEYQQGDKQPSQAEVQAFREKQREFQQRQQKAFKDKEVQSMAQDLRADVKSEMEQSNPEAKELFAEMEKKAKEMQQLRQKAMQMQQGG
;
A
#
# COMPACT_ATOMS: atom_id res chain seq x y z
N MET A 1 -28.04 -18.38 25.70
CA MET A 1 -26.84 -19.21 25.88
C MET A 1 -26.30 -19.58 24.51
N SER A 2 -25.21 -18.92 24.09
CA SER A 2 -24.30 -19.41 23.06
C SER A 2 -22.94 -18.86 23.46
N VAL A 3 -22.30 -19.62 24.35
CA VAL A 3 -20.85 -19.58 24.58
C VAL A 3 -20.24 -19.80 23.20
N TRP A 4 -19.38 -18.91 22.73
CA TRP A 4 -18.28 -19.12 21.75
C TRP A 4 -17.61 -17.76 21.45
N ASN A 5 -17.53 -16.92 22.48
CA ASN A 5 -16.82 -15.65 22.47
C ASN A 5 -15.60 -15.79 23.40
N GLN A 6 -14.44 -15.24 23.00
CA GLN A 6 -13.21 -14.98 23.79
C GLN A 6 -11.89 -15.76 23.55
N LYS A 7 -11.68 -16.53 22.45
CA LYS A 7 -10.34 -17.16 22.24
C LYS A 7 -9.61 -16.96 20.90
N LEU A 8 -9.98 -15.98 20.07
CA LEU A 8 -9.20 -15.68 18.84
C LEU A 8 -8.84 -14.19 18.62
N ARG A 9 -8.95 -13.34 19.64
CA ARG A 9 -8.40 -11.97 19.60
C ARG A 9 -6.93 -11.97 19.99
N LYS A 10 -6.04 -12.50 19.14
CA LYS A 10 -4.57 -12.36 19.28
C LYS A 10 -3.83 -12.97 18.08
N THR A 11 -4.08 -12.49 16.87
CA THR A 11 -3.10 -12.46 15.76
C THR A 11 -3.79 -12.01 14.48
N MET A 12 -3.43 -10.83 13.99
CA MET A 12 -3.27 -10.40 12.59
C MET A 12 -3.10 -8.87 12.68
N MET A 13 -1.93 -8.40 13.12
CA MET A 13 -0.84 -7.99 12.23
C MET A 13 -1.33 -7.07 11.12
N ALA A 14 -1.14 -5.78 11.40
CA ALA A 14 -1.00 -4.67 10.47
C ALA A 14 -0.53 -5.11 9.06
N ALA A 15 -1.45 -5.05 8.10
CA ALA A 15 -1.10 -4.97 6.69
C ALA A 15 -1.30 -3.53 6.25
N GLY A 16 -0.40 -2.65 6.71
CA GLY A 16 -0.21 -1.34 6.11
C GLY A 16 0.14 -1.54 4.64
N VAL A 17 -0.65 -0.92 3.76
CA VAL A 17 -0.42 -0.92 2.30
C VAL A 17 0.83 -0.08 2.00
N SER A 18 2.00 -0.66 2.24
CA SER A 18 3.27 -0.15 1.72
C SER A 18 3.44 -0.71 0.32
N ALA A 19 2.86 -0.03 -0.67
CA ALA A 19 3.14 -0.28 -2.07
C ALA A 19 4.58 0.15 -2.37
N VAL A 20 5.52 -0.78 -2.17
CA VAL A 20 6.88 -0.70 -2.68
C VAL A 20 6.80 -0.73 -4.20
N LEU A 21 6.91 0.45 -4.83
CA LEU A 21 7.22 0.54 -6.25
C LEU A 21 8.67 0.08 -6.45
N ALA A 22 8.83 -1.24 -6.56
CA ALA A 22 10.07 -1.88 -6.96
C ALA A 22 10.31 -1.56 -8.45
N VAL A 23 11.27 -0.67 -8.70
CA VAL A 23 11.86 -0.44 -10.03
C VAL A 23 12.41 -1.77 -10.54
N SER A 24 11.77 -2.31 -11.56
CA SER A 24 12.20 -3.51 -12.26
C SER A 24 13.31 -3.13 -13.25
N GLY A 25 14.56 -3.18 -12.80
CA GLY A 25 15.75 -3.02 -13.64
C GLY A 25 16.55 -4.33 -13.69
N ALA A 26 16.15 -5.24 -14.58
CA ALA A 26 16.92 -6.39 -15.02
C ALA A 26 16.56 -6.60 -16.51
N ALA A 27 17.45 -6.84 -17.46
CA ALA A 27 18.87 -7.09 -17.46
C ALA A 27 19.38 -6.81 -18.88
N VAL A 28 20.51 -6.13 -19.03
CA VAL A 28 21.34 -6.24 -20.24
C VAL A 28 22.61 -6.96 -19.79
N ALA A 29 22.65 -8.25 -20.06
CA ALA A 29 23.85 -9.05 -19.90
C ALA A 29 24.71 -8.93 -21.16
N GLN A 30 26.00 -8.71 -20.94
CA GLN A 30 27.07 -9.41 -21.65
C GLN A 30 27.41 -8.92 -23.07
N GLN A 31 28.23 -7.88 -23.15
CA GLN A 31 29.30 -7.84 -24.14
C GLN A 31 30.53 -7.11 -23.58
N GLY A 32 31.70 -7.66 -23.87
CA GLY A 32 32.96 -7.45 -23.17
C GLY A 32 33.49 -6.02 -23.12
N GLY A 33 34.36 -5.82 -22.13
CA GLY A 33 35.01 -4.55 -21.83
C GLY A 33 34.66 -4.19 -20.39
N ALA A 34 35.59 -4.42 -19.45
CA ALA A 34 35.51 -3.79 -18.15
C ALA A 34 35.89 -2.31 -18.35
N PRO A 35 34.96 -1.34 -18.20
CA PRO A 35 35.40 0.00 -17.87
C PRO A 35 35.64 -0.05 -16.36
N SER A 36 36.90 -0.21 -15.98
CA SER A 36 37.41 0.28 -14.70
C SER A 36 37.28 1.81 -14.70
N GLY A 37 36.05 2.30 -14.67
CA GLY A 37 35.70 3.66 -14.36
C GLY A 37 35.36 3.68 -12.88
N GLN A 38 36.28 4.20 -12.07
CA GLN A 38 35.91 4.84 -10.83
C GLN A 38 34.90 5.93 -11.19
N GLY A 39 33.62 5.57 -11.20
CA GLY A 39 32.53 6.52 -11.32
C GLY A 39 32.59 7.39 -10.08
N GLN A 40 33.26 8.52 -10.19
CA GLN A 40 33.07 9.66 -9.31
C GLN A 40 31.56 9.87 -9.27
N MET A 41 30.93 9.54 -8.14
CA MET A 41 29.55 9.95 -7.95
C MET A 41 29.52 11.45 -8.17
N PRO A 42 28.64 11.98 -9.05
CA PRO A 42 28.54 13.40 -9.28
C PRO A 42 28.46 14.09 -7.93
N GLU A 43 29.40 14.99 -7.65
CA GLU A 43 29.43 15.66 -6.38
C GLU A 43 28.19 16.55 -6.29
N LEU A 44 27.26 16.19 -5.41
CA LEU A 44 26.02 16.95 -5.23
C LEU A 44 26.38 18.39 -4.83
N THR A 45 25.76 19.36 -5.52
CA THR A 45 25.91 20.76 -5.14
C THR A 45 25.38 20.97 -3.71
N PRO A 46 25.85 21.99 -2.98
CA PRO A 46 25.33 22.31 -1.65
C PRO A 46 23.80 22.42 -1.62
N GLU A 47 23.20 23.02 -2.65
CA GLU A 47 21.74 23.17 -2.80
C GLU A 47 21.04 21.82 -2.98
N GLN A 48 21.65 20.89 -3.74
CA GLN A 48 21.12 19.54 -3.92
C GLN A 48 21.19 18.72 -2.62
N ARG A 49 22.27 18.87 -1.84
CA ARG A 49 22.41 18.21 -0.54
C ARG A 49 21.35 18.70 0.44
N GLN A 50 21.17 20.02 0.56
CA GLN A 50 20.15 20.61 1.42
C GLN A 50 18.74 20.14 1.04
N LEU A 51 18.41 20.11 -0.25
CA LEU A 51 17.13 19.62 -0.72
C LEU A 51 16.88 18.16 -0.31
N MET A 52 17.90 17.30 -0.45
CA MET A 52 17.80 15.90 -0.04
C MET A 52 17.57 15.74 1.46
N GLU A 53 18.22 16.58 2.28
CA GLU A 53 18.01 16.60 3.74
C GLU A 53 16.60 17.05 4.11
N GLU A 54 16.10 18.14 3.51
CA GLU A 54 14.72 18.61 3.69
C GLU A 54 13.70 17.52 3.31
N MET A 55 13.89 16.87 2.15
CA MET A 55 13.05 15.76 1.73
C MET A 55 13.10 14.57 2.70
N ARG A 56 14.27 14.29 3.29
CA ARG A 56 14.42 13.21 4.27
C ARG A 56 13.67 13.55 5.57
N ALA A 57 13.78 14.77 6.05
CA ALA A 57 13.11 15.23 7.27
C ALA A 57 11.58 15.16 7.12
N VAL A 58 11.03 15.75 6.04
CA VAL A 58 9.58 15.72 5.77
C VAL A 58 9.07 14.29 5.61
N ARG A 59 9.87 13.40 4.99
CA ARG A 59 9.50 11.97 4.88
C ARG A 59 9.43 11.30 6.25
N GLN A 60 10.38 11.57 7.14
CA GLN A 60 10.38 11.00 8.50
C GLN A 60 9.18 11.48 9.30
N GLU A 61 8.85 12.77 9.23
CA GLU A 61 7.68 13.34 9.89
C GLU A 61 6.38 12.71 9.35
N LEU A 62 6.21 12.60 8.02
CA LEU A 62 5.06 11.92 7.42
C LEU A 62 4.90 10.48 7.93
N GLN A 63 6.00 9.73 8.07
CA GLN A 63 5.98 8.37 8.58
C GLN A 63 5.52 8.32 10.05
N GLN A 64 5.98 9.26 10.88
CA GLN A 64 5.58 9.35 12.28
C GLN A 64 4.10 9.72 12.43
N THR A 65 3.63 10.73 11.69
CA THR A 65 2.21 11.13 11.68
C THR A 65 1.33 9.99 11.19
N GLN A 66 1.74 9.27 10.14
CA GLN A 66 1.03 8.09 9.64
C GLN A 66 0.98 6.96 10.68
N ALA A 67 2.08 6.70 11.39
CA ALA A 67 2.12 5.67 12.43
C ALA A 67 1.15 5.99 13.57
N LYS A 68 1.08 7.25 14.01
CA LYS A 68 0.12 7.71 15.02
C LYS A 68 -1.33 7.57 14.53
N LEU A 69 -1.63 8.04 13.32
CA LEU A 69 -2.96 7.90 12.74
C LEU A 69 -3.38 6.43 12.57
N SER A 70 -2.46 5.53 12.25
CA SER A 70 -2.76 4.09 12.17
C SER A 70 -3.13 3.49 13.53
N GLN A 71 -2.53 3.96 14.62
CA GLN A 71 -2.91 3.53 15.97
C GLN A 71 -4.31 4.04 16.35
N ILE A 72 -4.62 5.29 15.99
CA ILE A 72 -5.93 5.88 16.22
C ILE A 72 -7.01 5.20 15.36
N GLU A 73 -6.69 4.87 14.10
CA GLU A 73 -7.58 4.11 13.23
C GLU A 73 -7.90 2.74 13.83
N GLN A 74 -6.91 2.03 14.38
CA GLN A 74 -7.15 0.78 15.10
C GLN A 74 -8.13 0.98 16.26
N GLN A 75 -7.95 2.03 17.05
CA GLN A 75 -8.86 2.38 18.15
C GLN A 75 -10.27 2.70 17.64
N ALA A 76 -10.40 3.38 16.51
CA ALA A 76 -11.70 3.66 15.89
C ALA A 76 -12.44 2.36 15.55
N TYR A 77 -11.79 1.38 14.92
CA TYR A 77 -12.40 0.07 14.66
C TYR A 77 -12.70 -0.74 15.92
N GLU A 78 -11.92 -0.57 17.00
CA GLU A 78 -12.17 -1.23 18.28
C GLU A 78 -13.38 -0.62 19.02
N ASN A 79 -13.56 0.70 18.90
CA ASN A 79 -14.64 1.46 19.54
C ASN A 79 -15.96 1.40 18.77
N ASN A 80 -15.89 1.27 17.44
CA ASN A 80 -17.04 1.23 16.56
C ASN A 80 -17.04 -0.04 15.69
N PRO A 81 -17.72 -1.12 16.15
CA PRO A 81 -17.82 -2.37 15.41
C PRO A 81 -18.49 -2.24 14.03
N GLU A 82 -19.35 -1.24 13.82
CA GLU A 82 -20.04 -1.02 12.54
C GLU A 82 -19.04 -0.70 11.43
N LEU A 83 -17.92 -0.02 11.74
CA LEU A 83 -16.83 0.20 10.77
C LEU A 83 -16.26 -1.13 10.26
N GLY A 84 -16.20 -2.15 11.12
CA GLY A 84 -15.81 -3.50 10.75
C GLY A 84 -16.78 -4.14 9.74
N GLU A 85 -18.08 -3.98 9.98
CA GLU A 85 -19.14 -4.48 9.09
C GLU A 85 -19.12 -3.76 7.74
N GLN A 86 -18.97 -2.43 7.74
CA GLN A 86 -18.83 -1.62 6.53
C GLN A 86 -17.60 -2.03 5.70
N ARG A 87 -16.45 -2.28 6.36
CA ARG A 87 -15.25 -2.78 5.71
C ARG A 87 -15.49 -4.14 5.05
N ASP A 88 -16.12 -5.06 5.76
CA ASP A 88 -16.37 -6.41 5.26
C ASP A 88 -17.39 -6.37 4.10
N ALA A 89 -18.42 -5.54 4.19
CA ALA A 89 -19.38 -5.29 3.12
C ALA A 89 -18.71 -4.70 1.86
N LEU A 90 -17.78 -3.75 2.02
CA LEU A 90 -16.99 -3.21 0.91
C LEU A 90 -16.11 -4.28 0.26
N GLN A 91 -15.45 -5.12 1.05
CA GLN A 91 -14.64 -6.23 0.53
C GLN A 91 -15.49 -7.23 -0.27
N ASP A 92 -16.67 -7.55 0.23
CA ASP A 92 -17.61 -8.43 -0.44
C ASP A 92 -18.11 -7.83 -1.75
N LYS A 93 -18.43 -6.52 -1.75
CA LYS A 93 -18.83 -5.81 -2.97
C LYS A 93 -17.70 -5.79 -4.01
N ILE A 94 -16.45 -5.55 -3.59
CA ILE A 94 -15.30 -5.60 -4.51
C ILE A 94 -15.17 -7.00 -5.11
N ALA A 95 -15.26 -8.05 -4.29
CA ALA A 95 -15.17 -9.42 -4.76
C ALA A 95 -16.32 -9.79 -5.72
N GLU A 96 -17.54 -9.33 -5.44
CA GLU A 96 -18.69 -9.43 -6.33
C GLU A 96 -18.39 -8.80 -7.69
N LYS A 97 -17.91 -7.54 -7.72
CA LYS A 97 -17.59 -6.82 -8.97
C LYS A 97 -16.37 -7.37 -9.72
N MET A 98 -15.51 -8.15 -9.05
CA MET A 98 -14.39 -8.85 -9.67
C MET A 98 -14.80 -10.20 -10.29
N SER A 99 -15.93 -10.75 -9.84
CA SER A 99 -16.40 -12.07 -10.25
C SER A 99 -17.33 -11.97 -11.46
N ASP A 100 -17.37 -13.02 -12.27
CA ASP A 100 -18.28 -13.19 -13.40
C ASP A 100 -18.54 -14.68 -13.66
N ASP A 101 -19.27 -14.98 -14.73
CA ASP A 101 -19.56 -16.36 -15.13
C ASP A 101 -18.27 -17.13 -15.41
N GLY A 102 -17.87 -17.96 -14.45
CA GLY A 102 -16.66 -18.78 -14.52
C GLY A 102 -15.46 -18.25 -13.73
N TYR A 103 -15.58 -17.09 -13.07
CA TYR A 103 -14.52 -16.54 -12.22
C TYR A 103 -15.02 -16.16 -10.82
N ASP A 104 -14.48 -16.81 -9.79
CA ASP A 104 -14.72 -16.47 -8.38
C ASP A 104 -13.48 -15.77 -7.79
N ALA A 105 -13.60 -14.46 -7.58
CA ALA A 105 -12.49 -13.65 -7.07
C ALA A 105 -12.07 -14.03 -5.64
N LYS A 106 -13.00 -14.47 -4.79
CA LYS A 106 -12.69 -14.89 -3.41
C LYS A 106 -11.87 -16.18 -3.44
N GLN A 107 -12.24 -17.13 -4.28
CA GLN A 107 -11.51 -18.39 -4.42
C GLN A 107 -10.15 -18.17 -5.09
N GLU A 108 -10.09 -17.36 -6.15
CA GLU A 108 -8.82 -17.07 -6.83
C GLU A 108 -7.82 -16.39 -5.88
N PHE A 109 -8.28 -15.44 -5.06
CA PHE A 109 -7.43 -14.82 -4.05
C PHE A 109 -6.88 -15.82 -3.03
N LYS A 110 -7.73 -16.73 -2.53
CA LYS A 110 -7.31 -17.80 -1.60
C LYS A 110 -6.27 -18.71 -2.24
N GLN A 111 -6.48 -19.11 -3.49
CA GLN A 111 -5.53 -19.97 -4.22
C GLN A 111 -4.18 -19.27 -4.44
N MET A 112 -4.19 -17.99 -4.85
CA MET A 112 -2.96 -17.22 -5.02
C MET A 112 -2.19 -17.08 -3.69
N LYS A 113 -2.89 -16.80 -2.58
CA LYS A 113 -2.28 -16.70 -1.25
C LYS A 113 -1.65 -18.03 -0.81
N ALA A 114 -2.32 -19.16 -1.04
CA ALA A 114 -1.81 -20.48 -0.73
C ALA A 114 -0.54 -20.81 -1.52
N LYS A 115 -0.54 -20.56 -2.84
CA LYS A 115 0.65 -20.75 -3.69
C LYS A 115 1.83 -19.89 -3.26
N MET A 116 1.58 -18.63 -2.88
CA MET A 116 2.64 -17.73 -2.43
C MET A 116 3.25 -18.21 -1.11
N ALA A 117 2.45 -18.76 -0.19
CA ALA A 117 2.93 -19.35 1.05
C ALA A 117 3.79 -20.60 0.80
N GLU A 118 3.38 -21.47 -0.13
CA GLU A 118 4.13 -22.68 -0.52
C GLU A 118 5.53 -22.31 -1.05
N TYR A 119 5.63 -21.30 -1.91
CA TYR A 119 6.93 -20.86 -2.45
C TYR A 119 7.81 -20.17 -1.41
N GLN A 120 7.24 -19.47 -0.42
CA GLN A 120 7.99 -18.83 0.65
C GLN A 120 8.55 -19.83 1.67
N GLN A 121 7.85 -20.93 1.90
CA GLN A 121 8.27 -21.97 2.85
C GLN A 121 9.43 -22.82 2.30
N GLY A 122 9.72 -22.73 1.01
CA GLY A 122 10.89 -23.36 0.39
C GLY A 122 10.73 -24.86 0.14
N ASP A 123 9.56 -25.43 0.42
CA ASP A 123 9.27 -26.86 0.25
C ASP A 123 9.35 -27.29 -1.23
N LYS A 124 9.10 -26.37 -2.16
CA LYS A 124 9.31 -26.54 -3.60
C LYS A 124 9.71 -25.23 -4.27
N GLN A 125 10.72 -25.29 -5.14
CA GLN A 125 10.92 -24.24 -6.13
C GLN A 125 9.89 -24.39 -7.25
N PRO A 126 9.15 -23.32 -7.60
CA PRO A 126 8.22 -23.38 -8.71
C PRO A 126 8.95 -23.55 -10.03
N SER A 127 8.40 -24.39 -10.89
CA SER A 127 8.84 -24.49 -12.28
C SER A 127 8.57 -23.19 -13.03
N GLN A 128 9.26 -22.99 -14.15
CA GLN A 128 9.05 -21.82 -15.01
C GLN A 128 7.59 -21.72 -15.50
N ALA A 129 6.95 -22.86 -15.79
CA ALA A 129 5.55 -22.91 -16.21
C ALA A 129 4.60 -22.48 -15.08
N GLU A 130 4.84 -22.92 -13.84
CA GLU A 130 4.05 -22.51 -12.67
C GLU A 130 4.18 -21.02 -12.35
N VAL A 131 5.40 -20.48 -12.50
CA VAL A 131 5.64 -19.03 -12.36
C VAL A 131 4.87 -18.25 -13.43
N GLN A 132 4.88 -18.71 -14.68
CA GLN A 132 4.15 -18.05 -15.77
C GLN A 132 2.63 -18.06 -15.53
N ALA A 133 2.07 -19.23 -15.20
CA ALA A 133 0.64 -19.37 -14.90
C ALA A 133 0.21 -18.52 -13.69
N PHE A 134 1.05 -18.43 -12.65
CA PHE A 134 0.79 -17.56 -11.51
C PHE A 134 0.80 -16.08 -11.90
N ARG A 135 1.77 -15.64 -12.72
CA ARG A 135 1.83 -14.25 -13.22
C ARG A 135 0.61 -13.91 -14.07
N GLU A 136 0.11 -14.84 -14.87
CA GLU A 136 -1.11 -14.66 -15.67
C GLU A 136 -2.32 -14.44 -14.77
N LYS A 137 -2.55 -15.31 -13.80
CA LYS A 137 -3.62 -15.17 -12.79
C LYS A 137 -3.52 -13.85 -12.03
N GLN A 138 -2.30 -13.47 -11.62
CA GLN A 138 -2.07 -12.20 -10.93
C GLN A 138 -2.43 -10.99 -11.81
N ARG A 139 -2.06 -11.02 -13.11
CA ARG A 139 -2.44 -9.96 -14.05
C ARG A 139 -3.95 -9.87 -14.24
N GLU A 140 -4.63 -11.00 -14.43
CA GLU A 140 -6.08 -11.04 -14.57
C GLU A 140 -6.77 -10.51 -13.31
N PHE A 141 -6.37 -10.98 -12.13
CA PHE A 141 -6.90 -10.52 -10.84
C PHE A 141 -6.71 -9.02 -10.66
N GLN A 142 -5.53 -8.47 -10.99
CA GLN A 142 -5.26 -7.04 -10.93
C GLN A 142 -6.15 -6.24 -11.90
N GLN A 143 -6.36 -6.71 -13.12
CA GLN A 143 -7.25 -6.05 -14.08
C GLN A 143 -8.71 -6.02 -13.58
N ARG A 144 -9.19 -7.14 -13.03
CA ARG A 144 -10.53 -7.25 -12.43
C ARG A 144 -10.67 -6.33 -11.23
N GLN A 145 -9.68 -6.30 -10.35
CA GLN A 145 -9.65 -5.40 -9.20
C GLN A 145 -9.70 -3.93 -9.63
N GLN A 146 -8.92 -3.53 -10.64
CA GLN A 146 -8.95 -2.17 -11.19
C GLN A 146 -10.32 -1.81 -11.78
N LYS A 147 -11.01 -2.76 -12.41
CA LYS A 147 -12.38 -2.55 -12.90
C LYS A 147 -13.38 -2.41 -11.75
N ALA A 148 -13.30 -3.28 -10.74
CA ALA A 148 -14.14 -3.22 -9.55
C ALA A 148 -14.00 -1.88 -8.81
N PHE A 149 -12.80 -1.32 -8.68
CA PHE A 149 -12.60 0.01 -8.07
C PHE A 149 -13.12 1.18 -8.92
N LYS A 150 -13.48 0.96 -10.19
CA LYS A 150 -14.16 1.95 -11.03
C LYS A 150 -15.68 1.87 -10.91
N ASP A 151 -16.22 0.83 -10.28
CA ASP A 151 -17.65 0.70 -10.03
C ASP A 151 -18.10 1.78 -9.03
N LYS A 152 -19.20 2.45 -9.35
CA LYS A 152 -19.70 3.60 -8.56
C LYS A 152 -20.14 3.21 -7.16
N GLU A 153 -20.69 2.01 -7.00
CA GLU A 153 -21.16 1.50 -5.71
C GLU A 153 -19.94 1.24 -4.81
N VAL A 154 -18.91 0.59 -5.36
CA VAL A 154 -17.62 0.40 -4.67
C VAL A 154 -16.99 1.73 -4.27
N GLN A 155 -17.03 2.72 -5.16
CA GLN A 155 -16.50 4.06 -4.86
C GLN A 155 -17.26 4.76 -3.75
N SER A 156 -18.60 4.69 -3.77
CA SER A 156 -19.45 5.27 -2.71
C SER A 156 -19.15 4.60 -1.37
N MET A 157 -19.23 3.27 -1.30
CA MET A 157 -18.96 2.53 -0.06
C MET A 157 -17.55 2.79 0.49
N ALA A 158 -16.55 2.93 -0.39
CA ALA A 158 -15.19 3.28 0.02
C ALA A 158 -15.07 4.73 0.53
N GLN A 159 -15.84 5.67 -0.02
CA GLN A 159 -15.89 7.05 0.49
C GLN A 159 -16.59 7.12 1.84
N ASP A 160 -17.73 6.44 1.97
CA ASP A 160 -18.53 6.39 3.20
C ASP A 160 -17.70 5.79 4.33
N LEU A 161 -17.11 4.60 4.13
CA LEU A 161 -16.24 3.98 5.13
C LEU A 161 -15.07 4.89 5.54
N ARG A 162 -14.42 5.58 4.58
CA ARG A 162 -13.32 6.50 4.90
C ARG A 162 -13.78 7.69 5.72
N ALA A 163 -14.95 8.23 5.42
CA ALA A 163 -15.52 9.35 6.16
C ALA A 163 -15.90 8.93 7.58
N ASP A 164 -16.51 7.75 7.73
CA ASP A 164 -16.95 7.21 9.02
C ASP A 164 -15.76 6.87 9.90
N VAL A 165 -14.73 6.19 9.35
CA VAL A 165 -13.47 5.93 10.06
C VAL A 165 -12.83 7.24 10.51
N LYS A 166 -12.73 8.24 9.62
CA LYS A 166 -12.16 9.54 9.98
C LYS A 166 -12.94 10.22 11.10
N SER A 167 -14.27 10.22 11.01
CA SER A 167 -15.15 10.79 12.03
C SER A 167 -14.93 10.11 13.38
N GLU A 168 -14.89 8.78 13.40
CA GLU A 168 -14.63 8.00 14.61
C GLU A 168 -13.23 8.28 15.18
N MET A 169 -12.20 8.41 14.34
CA MET A 169 -10.85 8.79 14.78
C MET A 169 -10.84 10.17 15.45
N GLU A 170 -11.54 11.16 14.88
CA GLU A 170 -11.63 12.51 15.44
C GLU A 170 -12.46 12.57 16.73
N GLN A 171 -13.47 11.72 16.87
CA GLN A 171 -14.29 11.62 18.08
C GLN A 171 -13.57 10.90 19.21
N SER A 172 -12.86 9.82 18.90
CA SER A 172 -12.16 8.98 19.88
C SER A 172 -10.81 9.54 20.30
N ASN A 173 -10.17 10.37 19.47
CA ASN A 173 -8.89 10.99 19.78
C ASN A 173 -8.83 12.46 19.33
N PRO A 174 -8.71 13.44 20.26
CA PRO A 174 -8.67 14.86 19.91
C PRO A 174 -7.44 15.26 19.10
N GLU A 175 -6.33 14.50 19.19
CA GLU A 175 -5.12 14.76 18.39
C GLU A 175 -5.29 14.34 16.92
N ALA A 176 -6.28 13.50 16.58
CA ALA A 176 -6.45 12.98 15.23
C ALA A 176 -6.64 14.11 14.21
N LYS A 177 -7.39 15.15 14.57
CA LYS A 177 -7.63 16.33 13.72
C LYS A 177 -6.34 17.08 13.41
N GLU A 178 -5.48 17.26 14.41
CA GLU A 178 -4.19 17.93 14.26
C GLU A 178 -3.24 17.09 13.40
N LEU A 179 -3.21 15.78 13.62
CA LEU A 179 -2.40 14.84 12.84
C LEU A 179 -2.83 14.79 11.37
N PHE A 180 -4.14 14.84 11.07
CA PHE A 180 -4.61 14.96 9.69
C PHE A 180 -4.16 16.26 9.03
N ALA A 181 -4.24 17.38 9.74
CA ALA A 181 -3.78 18.68 9.24
C ALA A 181 -2.26 18.69 9.01
N GLU A 182 -1.49 18.09 9.92
CA GLU A 182 -0.04 17.93 9.78
C GLU A 182 0.30 17.07 8.55
N MET A 183 -0.37 15.93 8.39
CA MET A 183 -0.18 15.06 7.23
C MET A 183 -0.44 15.80 5.91
N GLU A 184 -1.53 16.56 5.81
CA GLU A 184 -1.85 17.34 4.60
C GLU A 184 -0.78 18.41 4.33
N LYS A 185 -0.36 19.15 5.35
CA LYS A 185 0.68 20.16 5.24
C LYS A 185 1.99 19.56 4.74
N LYS A 186 2.41 18.44 5.33
CA LYS A 186 3.67 17.75 4.99
C LYS A 186 3.64 17.09 3.62
N ALA A 187 2.47 16.59 3.20
CA ALA A 187 2.29 16.09 1.84
C ALA A 187 2.47 17.20 0.79
N LYS A 188 1.92 18.40 1.04
CA LYS A 188 2.12 19.58 0.18
C LYS A 188 3.59 20.01 0.15
N GLU A 189 4.25 20.06 1.30
CA GLU A 189 5.69 20.37 1.42
C GLU A 189 6.54 19.39 0.60
N MET A 190 6.28 18.08 0.74
CA MET A 190 6.95 17.03 -0.05
C MET A 190 6.73 17.21 -1.55
N GLN A 191 5.53 17.59 -1.99
CA GLN A 191 5.24 17.85 -3.40
C GLN A 191 6.05 19.03 -3.93
N GLN A 192 6.17 20.12 -3.17
CA GLN A 192 6.98 21.28 -3.53
C GLN A 192 8.46 20.94 -3.63
N LEU A 193 8.99 20.18 -2.67
CA LEU A 193 10.39 19.72 -2.69
C LEU A 193 10.68 18.85 -3.91
N ARG A 194 9.76 17.95 -4.29
CA ARG A 194 9.88 17.15 -5.52
C ARG A 194 9.88 18.01 -6.78
N GLN A 195 9.03 19.04 -6.85
CA GLN A 195 9.00 19.97 -7.97
C GLN A 195 10.32 20.74 -8.08
N LYS A 196 10.85 21.22 -6.94
CA LYS A 196 12.15 21.90 -6.87
C LYS A 196 13.29 20.98 -7.33
N ALA A 197 13.27 19.71 -6.94
CA ALA A 197 14.23 18.70 -7.38
C ALA A 197 14.21 18.51 -8.90
N MET A 198 13.01 18.38 -9.50
CA MET A 198 12.85 18.22 -10.95
C MET A 198 13.32 19.45 -11.74
N GLN A 199 13.14 20.65 -11.20
CA GLN A 199 13.63 21.89 -11.83
C GLN A 199 15.16 21.97 -11.81
N MET A 200 15.80 21.59 -10.70
CA MET A 200 17.27 21.54 -10.63
C MET A 200 17.87 20.51 -11.59
N GLN A 201 17.16 19.40 -11.86
CA GLN A 201 17.62 18.39 -12.80
C GLN A 201 17.46 18.80 -14.28
N GLN A 202 16.54 19.72 -14.59
CA GLN A 202 16.30 20.21 -15.96
C GLN A 202 17.08 21.50 -16.30
N GLY A 203 17.49 22.25 -15.28
CA GLY A 203 18.23 23.52 -15.43
C GLY A 203 19.74 23.41 -15.26
N GLY A 204 20.28 22.20 -15.07
CA GLY A 204 21.71 21.89 -15.09
C GLY A 204 22.06 21.02 -16.29
#